data_AF-A0A518ENF4-F1
#
_entry.id   AF-A0A518ENF4-F1
#
_cell.length_a   1.000
_cell.length_b   1.000
_cell.length_c   1.000
_cell.angle_alpha   90.00
_cell.angle_beta   90.00
_cell.angle_gamma   90.00
#
_symmetry.space_group_name_H-M   'P 1'
#
loop_
_entity.id
_entity.type
_entity.pdbx_description
1 polymer ?
#
loop_
_entity_poly.entity_id
_entity_poly.type
_entity_poly.pdbx_seq_one_letter_code
_entity_poly.pdbx_strand_id
1 'polypeptide(L)'
;MATNKPAKPPTSATIQSFQSELAYAGNRSALIKRIDKLRRRLEELDLDEADRKLVTIDGRAEKKNFAQRLSTAIAQKTADALRPEFAGISPDAEGRGHESKSAGASGKKKIDVNYSTTTSGLELAVSIKTINFRDEKSGRYTKNTKRVDGELRAEAQDCHKRQPYAVLAAYVFLPVDAASDGKSGPSSLKHSAEVFGARGGRDTTKNSSSLFELVYIGLYDDQGNVDFFVADKQVPDRGVPSEIMTFPETLEQVRNLHRARNSR
;
A
#
# COMPACT_ATOMS: atom_id res chain seq x y z
N MET A 1 11.41 27.66 19.95
CA MET A 1 11.67 26.28 19.48
C MET A 1 11.19 26.17 18.05
N ALA A 2 12.10 26.12 17.07
CA ALA A 2 11.71 25.93 15.67
C ALA A 2 11.06 24.54 15.55
N THR A 3 9.79 24.50 15.20
CA THR A 3 9.08 23.25 14.89
C THR A 3 9.81 22.61 13.72
N ASN A 4 10.51 21.50 13.99
CA ASN A 4 11.19 20.72 12.96
C ASN A 4 10.10 20.12 12.06
N LYS A 5 9.69 20.86 11.03
CA LYS A 5 8.72 20.36 10.05
C LYS A 5 9.34 19.08 9.48
N PRO A 6 8.60 17.95 9.45
CA PRO A 6 9.12 16.76 8.83
C PRO A 6 9.45 17.07 7.38
N ALA A 7 10.68 16.76 6.96
CA ALA A 7 11.10 16.96 5.58
C ALA A 7 10.24 16.11 4.64
N LYS A 8 9.89 16.67 3.48
CA LYS A 8 9.21 15.95 2.40
C LYS A 8 9.98 14.65 2.08
N PRO A 9 9.32 13.48 2.00
CA PRO A 9 9.95 12.27 1.48
C PRO A 9 10.48 12.49 0.06
N PRO A 10 11.65 11.94 -0.30
CA PRO A 10 12.15 12.04 -1.66
C PRO A 10 11.26 11.20 -2.59
N THR A 11 10.91 11.77 -3.73
CA THR A 11 10.15 11.11 -4.79
C THR A 11 11.02 10.96 -6.03
N SER A 12 10.82 9.91 -6.81
CA SER A 12 11.60 9.71 -8.04
C SER A 12 11.32 10.84 -9.05
N ALA A 13 12.34 11.24 -9.80
CA ALA A 13 12.23 12.34 -10.77
C ALA A 13 11.26 12.00 -11.91
N THR A 14 11.17 10.71 -12.25
CA THR A 14 10.16 10.19 -13.17
C THR A 14 9.00 9.61 -12.39
N ILE A 15 7.79 9.78 -12.94
CA ILE A 15 6.57 9.21 -12.37
C ILE A 15 6.50 7.68 -12.51
N GLN A 16 7.22 7.09 -13.47
CA GLN A 16 7.21 5.64 -13.72
C GLN A 16 8.09 4.84 -12.73
N SER A 17 9.13 5.46 -12.17
CA SER A 17 10.07 4.76 -11.26
C SER A 17 9.68 4.95 -9.80
N PHE A 18 9.96 3.96 -8.96
CA PHE A 18 9.84 4.03 -7.50
C PHE A 18 11.21 3.94 -6.79
N GLN A 19 12.30 4.22 -7.50
CA GLN A 19 13.67 4.04 -7.01
C GLN A 19 13.95 4.91 -5.77
N SER A 20 13.59 6.20 -5.78
CA SER A 20 13.78 7.08 -4.62
C SER A 20 12.94 6.65 -3.43
N GLU A 21 11.71 6.20 -3.66
CA GLU A 21 10.77 5.75 -2.65
C GLU A 21 11.29 4.48 -1.95
N LEU A 22 11.82 3.52 -2.71
CA LEU A 22 12.48 2.32 -2.17
C LEU A 22 13.82 2.65 -1.49
N ALA A 23 14.64 3.52 -2.09
CA ALA A 23 15.90 3.95 -1.48
C ALA A 23 15.66 4.60 -0.10
N TYR A 24 14.61 5.41 0.01
CA TYR A 24 14.17 6.00 1.28
C TYR A 24 13.66 4.96 2.28
N ALA A 25 12.93 3.94 1.81
CA ALA A 25 12.50 2.83 2.66
C ALA A 25 13.70 2.04 3.22
N GLY A 26 14.76 1.91 2.42
CA GLY A 26 16.00 1.19 2.69
C GLY A 26 16.14 -0.05 1.82
N ASN A 27 17.20 -0.84 2.02
CA ASN A 27 17.40 -2.05 1.24
C ASN A 27 16.73 -3.26 1.93
N ARG A 28 15.58 -3.68 1.38
CA ARG A 28 14.78 -4.81 1.86
C ARG A 28 15.58 -6.11 1.94
N SER A 29 16.26 -6.47 0.85
CA SER A 29 17.05 -7.70 0.77
C SER A 29 18.23 -7.73 1.75
N ALA A 30 18.90 -6.59 1.96
CA ALA A 30 19.95 -6.46 2.96
C ALA A 30 19.41 -6.58 4.40
N LEU A 31 18.21 -6.02 4.67
CA LEU A 31 17.54 -6.18 5.96
C LEU A 31 17.21 -7.65 6.24
N ILE A 32 16.65 -8.36 5.26
CA ILE A 32 16.36 -9.80 5.38
C ILE A 32 17.64 -10.59 5.69
N LYS A 33 18.71 -10.39 4.88
CA LYS A 33 20.01 -11.04 5.10
C LYS A 33 20.59 -10.76 6.48
N ARG A 34 20.44 -9.53 6.98
CA ARG A 34 20.92 -9.13 8.31
C ARG A 34 20.14 -9.84 9.42
N ILE A 35 18.82 -9.91 9.32
CA ILE A 35 17.97 -10.62 10.28
C ILE A 35 18.32 -12.11 10.30
N ASP A 36 18.45 -12.73 9.12
CA ASP A 36 18.81 -14.15 9.02
C ASP A 36 20.20 -14.44 9.60
N LYS A 37 21.18 -13.55 9.35
CA LYS A 37 22.53 -13.68 9.94
C LYS A 37 22.48 -13.60 11.47
N LEU A 38 21.69 -12.68 12.03
CA LEU A 38 21.54 -12.56 13.48
C LEU A 38 20.80 -13.75 14.08
N ARG A 39 19.79 -14.29 13.38
CA ARG A 39 19.08 -15.50 13.80
C ARG A 39 20.02 -16.71 13.89
N ARG A 40 20.86 -16.94 12.88
CA ARG A 40 21.85 -18.03 12.90
C ARG A 40 22.84 -17.90 14.06
N ARG A 41 23.31 -16.68 14.33
CA ARG A 41 24.19 -16.42 15.49
C ARG A 41 23.50 -16.70 16.83
N LEU A 42 22.19 -16.46 16.92
CA LEU A 42 21.42 -16.79 18.12
C LEU A 42 21.26 -18.31 18.28
N GLU A 43 21.11 -19.04 17.17
CA GLU A 43 21.07 -20.52 17.17
C GLU A 43 22.40 -21.13 17.64
N GLU A 44 23.53 -20.47 17.40
CA GLU A 44 24.86 -20.88 17.86
C GLU A 44 25.07 -20.71 19.39
N LEU A 45 24.22 -19.95 20.09
CA LEU A 45 24.40 -19.65 21.52
C LEU A 45 23.96 -20.78 22.49
N ASP A 46 23.57 -21.94 21.97
CA ASP A 46 23.10 -23.12 22.73
C ASP A 46 22.13 -22.79 23.88
N LEU A 47 21.25 -21.82 23.65
CA LEU A 47 20.25 -21.39 24.64
C LEU A 47 19.21 -22.50 24.84
N ASP A 48 18.77 -22.70 26.08
CA ASP A 48 17.64 -23.58 26.39
C ASP A 48 16.30 -22.97 25.94
N GLU A 49 15.20 -23.71 26.08
CA GLU A 49 13.88 -23.23 25.63
C GLU A 49 13.36 -22.03 26.43
N ALA A 50 13.74 -21.90 27.71
CA ALA A 50 13.31 -20.80 28.56
C ALA A 50 14.01 -19.51 28.15
N ASP A 51 15.32 -19.56 27.92
CA ASP A 51 16.14 -18.42 27.50
C ASP A 51 15.84 -17.99 26.06
N ARG A 52 15.56 -18.93 25.15
CA ARG A 52 15.13 -18.62 23.78
C ARG A 52 13.86 -17.77 23.74
N LYS A 53 12.95 -17.93 24.70
CA LYS A 53 11.73 -17.11 24.79
C LYS A 53 12.01 -15.66 25.20
N LEU A 54 13.13 -15.41 25.88
CA LEU A 54 13.55 -14.08 26.31
C LEU A 54 14.28 -13.30 25.21
N VAL A 55 14.84 -13.99 24.21
CA VAL A 55 15.62 -13.38 23.13
C VAL A 55 14.96 -13.66 21.78
N THR A 56 14.24 -12.68 21.23
CA THR A 56 13.63 -12.79 19.90
C THR A 56 14.27 -11.80 18.92
N ILE A 57 14.79 -12.31 17.80
CA ILE A 57 15.29 -11.50 16.68
C ILE A 57 14.34 -11.66 15.49
N ASP A 58 13.23 -10.92 15.52
CA ASP A 58 12.23 -10.89 14.45
C ASP A 58 12.40 -9.66 13.51
N GLY A 59 13.27 -8.72 13.89
CA GLY A 59 13.49 -7.46 13.17
C GLY A 59 12.23 -6.61 13.03
N ARG A 60 11.23 -6.79 13.90
CA ARG A 60 9.91 -6.16 13.78
C ARG A 60 9.97 -4.65 13.68
N ALA A 61 10.80 -4.00 14.50
CA ALA A 61 10.96 -2.55 14.47
C ALA A 61 11.48 -2.08 13.10
N GLU A 62 12.53 -2.71 12.57
CA GLU A 62 13.10 -2.36 11.27
C GLU A 62 12.15 -2.68 10.10
N LYS A 63 11.46 -3.83 10.14
CA LYS A 63 10.43 -4.19 9.15
C LYS A 63 9.28 -3.17 9.15
N LYS A 64 8.84 -2.73 10.33
CA LYS A 64 7.82 -1.69 10.48
C LYS A 64 8.31 -0.35 9.94
N ASN A 65 9.54 0.06 10.28
CA ASN A 65 10.14 1.31 9.82
C ASN A 65 10.28 1.33 8.29
N PHE A 66 10.71 0.21 7.68
CA PHE A 66 10.75 0.05 6.23
C PHE A 66 9.36 0.26 5.62
N ALA A 67 8.35 -0.45 6.13
CA ALA A 67 6.99 -0.35 5.60
C ALA A 67 6.43 1.07 5.71
N GLN A 68 6.63 1.72 6.86
CA GLN A 68 6.18 3.09 7.08
C GLN A 68 6.88 4.07 6.13
N ARG A 69 8.21 4.00 6.00
CA ARG A 69 8.95 4.88 5.08
C ARG A 69 8.50 4.68 3.64
N LEU A 70 8.32 3.44 3.20
CA LEU A 70 7.86 3.13 1.85
C LEU A 70 6.46 3.68 1.59
N SER A 71 5.49 3.39 2.46
CA SER A 71 4.11 3.87 2.28
C SER A 71 4.03 5.39 2.29
N THR A 72 4.77 6.06 3.18
CA THR A 72 4.85 7.52 3.23
C THR A 72 5.45 8.12 1.95
N ALA A 73 6.52 7.53 1.41
CA ALA A 73 7.12 8.04 0.16
C ALA A 73 6.21 7.82 -1.06
N ILE A 74 5.54 6.66 -1.15
CA ILE A 74 4.55 6.39 -2.19
C ILE A 74 3.36 7.36 -2.07
N ALA A 75 2.86 7.63 -0.86
CA ALA A 75 1.77 8.59 -0.66
C ALA A 75 2.15 9.99 -1.14
N GLN A 76 3.38 10.43 -0.87
CA GLN A 76 3.90 11.68 -1.39
C GLN A 76 3.92 11.69 -2.92
N LYS A 77 4.46 10.63 -3.54
CA LYS A 77 4.55 10.51 -4.99
C LYS A 77 3.16 10.54 -5.65
N THR A 78 2.21 9.79 -5.10
CA THR A 78 0.83 9.73 -5.58
C THR A 78 0.16 11.10 -5.49
N ALA A 79 0.29 11.79 -4.35
CA ALA A 79 -0.26 13.13 -4.19
C ALA A 79 0.41 14.13 -5.15
N ASP A 80 1.73 14.06 -5.32
CA ASP A 80 2.47 14.92 -6.25
C ASP A 80 2.00 14.75 -7.69
N ALA A 81 1.76 13.51 -8.11
CA ALA A 81 1.28 13.20 -9.45
C ALA A 81 -0.17 13.64 -9.72
N LEU A 82 -1.02 13.60 -8.68
CA LEU A 82 -2.43 13.97 -8.77
C LEU A 82 -2.66 15.48 -8.60
N ARG A 83 -1.75 16.19 -7.93
CA ARG A 83 -1.89 17.61 -7.58
C ARG A 83 -2.23 18.57 -8.72
N PRO A 84 -1.75 18.39 -9.97
CA PRO A 84 -2.12 19.28 -11.07
C PRO A 84 -3.63 19.40 -11.29
N GLU A 85 -4.41 18.36 -10.96
CA GLU A 85 -5.87 18.35 -11.08
C GLU A 85 -6.58 18.54 -9.73
N PHE A 86 -5.97 18.07 -8.65
CA PHE A 86 -6.55 18.10 -7.31
C PHE A 86 -5.83 19.14 -6.43
N ALA A 87 -6.11 20.42 -6.69
CA ALA A 87 -5.49 21.52 -5.95
C ALA A 87 -5.81 21.45 -4.45
N GLY A 88 -4.79 21.22 -3.62
CA GLY A 88 -4.96 21.02 -2.17
C GLY A 88 -5.03 19.55 -1.72
N ILE A 89 -4.78 18.60 -2.63
CA ILE A 89 -4.58 17.19 -2.26
C ILE A 89 -3.49 17.05 -1.20
N SER A 90 -3.75 16.20 -0.20
CA SER A 90 -2.82 15.84 0.86
C SER A 90 -2.20 14.48 0.60
N PRO A 91 -0.91 14.25 0.92
CA PRO A 91 0.06 15.23 1.44
C PRO A 91 0.38 16.36 0.45
N ASP A 92 0.70 17.54 1.00
CA ASP A 92 1.03 18.72 0.22
C ASP A 92 2.45 18.64 -0.39
N ALA A 93 2.82 19.65 -1.18
CA ALA A 93 4.08 19.67 -1.92
C ALA A 93 5.32 19.64 -1.00
N GLU A 94 5.19 20.08 0.25
CA GLU A 94 6.26 20.06 1.26
C GLU A 94 6.20 18.83 2.17
N GLY A 95 5.27 17.91 1.94
CA GLY A 95 5.09 16.71 2.74
C GLY A 95 4.40 16.93 4.08
N ARG A 96 3.54 17.94 4.19
CA ARG A 96 2.62 18.09 5.32
C ARG A 96 1.30 17.41 4.98
N GLY A 97 0.55 17.01 6.01
CA GLY A 97 -0.75 16.36 5.82
C GLY A 97 -0.68 14.88 5.45
N HIS A 98 0.49 14.23 5.58
CA HIS A 98 0.55 12.77 5.68
C HIS A 98 -0.38 12.30 6.80
N GLU A 99 -1.12 11.23 6.53
CA GLU A 99 -2.13 10.70 7.46
C GLU A 99 -3.14 11.77 7.91
N SER A 100 -3.42 12.76 7.05
CA SER A 100 -4.38 13.81 7.37
C SER A 100 -5.74 13.19 7.68
N LYS A 101 -6.35 13.72 8.73
CA LYS A 101 -7.56 13.20 9.31
C LYS A 101 -8.75 13.63 8.45
N SER A 102 -9.30 12.71 7.65
CA SER A 102 -10.57 12.92 6.99
C SER A 102 -11.72 12.55 7.92
N ALA A 103 -12.87 13.17 7.67
CA ALA A 103 -14.09 12.93 8.40
C ALA A 103 -14.62 11.51 8.06
N GLY A 104 -14.54 10.55 8.98
CA GLY A 104 -15.08 9.19 8.85
C GLY A 104 -16.28 8.92 9.77
N ALA A 105 -16.98 7.79 9.57
CA ALA A 105 -18.14 7.39 10.37
C ALA A 105 -17.80 7.06 11.84
N SER A 106 -16.64 6.45 12.08
CA SER A 106 -16.17 6.06 13.43
C SER A 106 -15.21 7.09 14.07
N GLY A 107 -15.14 8.30 13.51
CA GLY A 107 -14.18 9.34 13.90
C GLY A 107 -13.28 9.80 12.75
N LYS A 108 -12.19 10.51 13.08
CA LYS A 108 -11.22 11.00 12.10
C LYS A 108 -10.34 9.83 11.59
N LYS A 109 -10.49 9.41 10.33
CA LYS A 109 -9.69 8.35 9.70
C LYS A 109 -8.45 8.95 9.02
N LYS A 110 -7.33 8.24 9.12
CA LYS A 110 -6.10 8.57 8.40
C LYS A 110 -6.17 7.91 7.03
N ILE A 111 -6.20 8.71 5.98
CA ILE A 111 -6.11 8.24 4.59
C ILE A 111 -4.74 8.68 4.06
N ASP A 112 -4.06 7.79 3.34
CA ASP A 112 -2.69 8.04 2.87
C ASP A 112 -2.63 9.22 1.90
N VAL A 113 -3.57 9.30 0.96
CA VAL A 113 -3.78 10.44 0.07
C VAL A 113 -5.24 10.82 0.04
N ASN A 114 -5.57 12.09 0.18
CA ASN A 114 -6.96 12.53 0.08
C ASN A 114 -7.08 13.94 -0.49
N TYR A 115 -8.18 14.14 -1.21
CA TYR A 115 -8.61 15.43 -1.72
C TYR A 115 -10.04 15.67 -1.26
N SER A 116 -10.24 16.79 -0.56
CA SER A 116 -11.53 17.21 -0.03
C SER A 116 -11.74 18.69 -0.32
N THR A 117 -12.98 19.06 -0.62
CA THR A 117 -13.40 20.46 -0.80
C THR A 117 -14.30 20.90 0.35
N THR A 118 -14.40 22.21 0.58
CA THR A 118 -15.30 22.77 1.60
C THR A 118 -16.76 22.48 1.30
N THR A 119 -17.12 22.38 0.02
CA THR A 119 -18.50 22.21 -0.44
C THR A 119 -18.92 20.73 -0.48
N SER A 120 -18.07 19.84 -1.01
CA SER A 120 -18.43 18.44 -1.25
C SER A 120 -17.92 17.48 -0.18
N GLY A 121 -17.03 17.92 0.71
CA GLY A 121 -16.33 17.02 1.62
C GLY A 121 -15.28 16.19 0.89
N LEU A 122 -15.12 14.91 1.27
CA LEU A 122 -14.15 14.01 0.64
C LEU A 122 -14.61 13.63 -0.76
N GLU A 123 -13.79 13.93 -1.77
CA GLU A 123 -14.11 13.58 -3.16
C GLU A 123 -13.22 12.45 -3.70
N LEU A 124 -11.95 12.39 -3.26
CA LEU A 124 -11.00 11.36 -3.65
C LEU A 124 -10.17 10.91 -2.46
N ALA A 125 -10.01 9.61 -2.31
CA ALA A 125 -9.12 8.98 -1.35
C ALA A 125 -8.32 7.85 -2.00
N VAL A 126 -7.01 7.82 -1.77
CA VAL A 126 -6.14 6.71 -2.15
C VAL A 126 -5.55 6.08 -0.90
N SER A 127 -5.83 4.79 -0.72
CA SER A 127 -5.27 3.97 0.35
C SER A 127 -4.05 3.21 -0.17
N ILE A 128 -2.93 3.29 0.54
CA ILE A 128 -1.66 2.68 0.14
C ILE A 128 -1.27 1.64 1.19
N LYS A 129 -1.11 0.41 0.74
CA LYS A 129 -0.73 -0.72 1.60
C LYS A 129 0.52 -1.37 1.05
N THR A 130 1.49 -1.65 1.91
CA THR A 130 2.73 -2.33 1.50
C THR A 130 2.87 -3.65 2.26
N ILE A 131 2.99 -4.75 1.53
CA ILE A 131 3.29 -6.07 2.10
C ILE A 131 4.72 -6.39 1.71
N ASN A 132 5.65 -6.33 2.65
CA ASN A 132 7.09 -6.30 2.31
C ASN A 132 7.84 -7.56 2.74
N PHE A 133 7.37 -8.28 3.77
CA PHE A 133 8.13 -9.38 4.37
C PHE A 133 7.27 -10.64 4.45
N ARG A 134 7.91 -11.78 4.18
CA ARG A 134 7.31 -13.11 4.35
C ARG A 134 7.03 -13.35 5.83
N ASP A 135 5.92 -14.04 6.12
CA ASP A 135 5.67 -14.59 7.44
C ASP A 135 6.66 -15.71 7.74
N GLU A 136 7.24 -15.70 8.94
CA GLU A 136 8.38 -16.56 9.29
C GLU A 136 8.01 -18.04 9.31
N LYS A 137 6.77 -18.36 9.71
CA LYS A 137 6.29 -19.74 9.81
C LYS A 137 5.99 -20.33 8.44
N SER A 138 5.31 -19.56 7.59
CA SER A 138 4.88 -20.05 6.26
C SER A 138 5.93 -19.83 5.17
N GLY A 139 6.83 -18.87 5.32
CA GLY A 139 7.74 -18.41 4.27
C GLY A 139 7.03 -17.66 3.13
N ARG A 140 5.81 -17.17 3.36
CA ARG A 140 4.89 -16.61 2.36
C ARG A 140 4.29 -15.29 2.79
N TYR A 141 3.64 -14.57 1.86
CA TYR A 141 2.99 -13.27 2.16
C TYR A 141 1.49 -13.37 2.52
N THR A 142 0.86 -14.54 2.34
CA THR A 142 -0.60 -14.73 2.45
C THR A 142 -1.23 -14.27 3.77
N LYS A 143 -0.53 -14.40 4.90
CA LYS A 143 -1.02 -13.94 6.21
C LYS A 143 -1.19 -12.41 6.25
N ASN A 144 -0.27 -11.68 5.62
CA ASN A 144 -0.32 -10.22 5.55
C ASN A 144 -1.47 -9.75 4.66
N THR A 145 -1.81 -10.51 3.61
CA THR A 145 -2.95 -10.23 2.73
C THR A 145 -4.26 -10.13 3.50
N LYS A 146 -4.56 -11.10 4.37
CA LYS A 146 -5.80 -11.10 5.17
C LYS A 146 -5.90 -9.92 6.13
N ARG A 147 -4.78 -9.51 6.74
CA ARG A 147 -4.75 -8.32 7.61
C ARG A 147 -5.05 -7.06 6.80
N VAL A 148 -4.38 -6.90 5.67
CA VAL A 148 -4.57 -5.74 4.78
C VAL A 148 -5.99 -5.70 4.22
N ASP A 149 -6.61 -6.84 3.90
CA ASP A 149 -8.02 -6.91 3.49
C ASP A 149 -8.97 -6.33 4.55
N GLY A 150 -8.76 -6.72 5.82
CA GLY A 150 -9.54 -6.19 6.94
C GLY A 150 -9.41 -4.67 7.08
N GLU A 151 -8.20 -4.14 6.91
CA GLU A 151 -7.91 -2.70 6.96
C GLU A 151 -8.58 -1.95 5.81
N LEU A 152 -8.41 -2.42 4.56
CA LEU A 152 -9.02 -1.83 3.37
C LEU A 152 -10.54 -1.83 3.48
N ARG A 153 -11.15 -2.95 3.87
CA ARG A 153 -12.59 -3.07 4.04
C ARG A 153 -13.14 -2.06 5.05
N ALA A 154 -12.45 -1.88 6.18
CA ALA A 154 -12.83 -0.91 7.20
C ALA A 154 -12.67 0.53 6.70
N GLU A 155 -11.59 0.83 5.96
CA GLU A 155 -11.34 2.15 5.36
C GLU A 155 -12.42 2.54 4.36
N ALA A 156 -12.74 1.66 3.40
CA ALA A 156 -13.81 1.91 2.44
C ALA A 156 -15.16 2.16 3.14
N GLN A 157 -15.50 1.28 4.09
CA GLN A 157 -16.75 1.38 4.82
C GLN A 157 -16.87 2.69 5.61
N ASP A 158 -15.81 3.11 6.30
CA ASP A 158 -15.81 4.34 7.09
C ASP A 158 -15.92 5.60 6.22
N CYS A 159 -15.30 5.59 5.03
CA CYS A 159 -15.37 6.70 4.09
C CYS A 159 -16.76 6.77 3.43
N HIS A 160 -17.20 5.69 2.77
CA HIS A 160 -18.44 5.70 1.99
C HIS A 160 -19.71 5.84 2.82
N LYS A 161 -19.72 5.42 4.09
CA LYS A 161 -20.86 5.69 4.97
C LYS A 161 -21.08 7.17 5.21
N ARG A 162 -20.01 7.98 5.19
CA ARG A 162 -20.06 9.41 5.45
C ARG A 162 -20.03 10.26 4.18
N GLN A 163 -19.34 9.76 3.16
CA GLN A 163 -19.10 10.42 1.89
C GLN A 163 -19.43 9.43 0.76
N PRO A 164 -20.72 9.15 0.50
CA PRO A 164 -21.14 8.05 -0.38
C PRO A 164 -20.68 8.20 -1.83
N TYR A 165 -20.41 9.44 -2.24
CA TYR A 165 -20.01 9.81 -3.59
C TYR A 165 -18.49 9.91 -3.78
N ALA A 166 -17.70 9.84 -2.70
CA ALA A 166 -16.24 9.84 -2.79
C ALA A 166 -15.76 8.70 -3.70
N VAL A 167 -14.70 8.94 -4.47
CA VAL A 167 -13.99 7.91 -5.23
C VAL A 167 -12.84 7.39 -4.38
N LEU A 168 -12.80 6.08 -4.17
CA LEU A 168 -11.78 5.42 -3.39
C LEU A 168 -10.95 4.47 -4.27
N ALA A 169 -9.63 4.68 -4.28
CA ALA A 169 -8.68 3.77 -4.89
C ALA A 169 -7.80 3.11 -3.83
N ALA A 170 -7.46 1.84 -4.01
CA ALA A 170 -6.48 1.13 -3.19
C ALA A 170 -5.29 0.70 -4.04
N TYR A 171 -4.08 0.94 -3.54
CA TYR A 171 -2.84 0.44 -4.11
C TYR A 171 -2.17 -0.47 -3.11
N VAL A 172 -2.03 -1.75 -3.44
CA VAL A 172 -1.33 -2.73 -2.61
C VAL A 172 -0.02 -3.13 -3.26
N PHE A 173 1.09 -2.80 -2.62
CA PHE A 173 2.43 -3.12 -3.10
C PHE A 173 2.90 -4.47 -2.54
N LEU A 174 3.36 -5.35 -3.43
CA LEU A 174 3.96 -6.64 -3.11
C LEU A 174 5.32 -6.76 -3.80
N PRO A 175 6.31 -7.46 -3.22
CA PRO A 175 7.58 -7.66 -3.90
C PRO A 175 7.39 -8.73 -4.98
N VAL A 176 8.15 -8.64 -6.08
CA VAL A 176 8.03 -9.53 -7.24
C VAL A 176 8.17 -11.02 -6.90
N ASP A 177 8.91 -11.36 -5.84
CA ASP A 177 9.08 -12.73 -5.37
C ASP A 177 7.80 -13.34 -4.75
N ALA A 178 6.74 -12.55 -4.53
CA ALA A 178 5.41 -13.04 -4.16
C ALA A 178 4.71 -13.80 -5.29
N ALA A 179 5.12 -13.57 -6.54
CA ALA A 179 4.58 -14.23 -7.75
C ALA A 179 4.96 -15.72 -7.85
N SER A 180 6.02 -16.14 -7.15
CA SER A 180 6.57 -17.49 -7.26
C SER A 180 6.71 -18.22 -5.92
N ASP A 181 6.24 -17.64 -4.81
CA ASP A 181 6.45 -18.20 -3.47
C ASP A 181 5.57 -19.42 -3.11
N GLY A 182 4.63 -19.79 -3.97
CA GLY A 182 3.82 -20.99 -3.81
C GLY A 182 4.68 -22.25 -3.99
N LYS A 183 4.55 -23.26 -3.13
CA LYS A 183 5.24 -24.56 -3.31
C LYS A 183 4.33 -25.62 -3.91
N SER A 184 3.18 -25.88 -3.29
CA SER A 184 2.18 -26.87 -3.72
C SER A 184 0.82 -26.25 -4.04
N GLY A 185 0.71 -24.92 -4.03
CA GLY A 185 -0.53 -24.19 -4.31
C GLY A 185 -0.26 -22.82 -4.93
N PRO A 186 -1.31 -22.01 -5.13
CA PRO A 186 -1.20 -20.68 -5.72
C PRO A 186 -0.19 -19.82 -5.00
N SER A 187 0.48 -18.92 -5.72
CA SER A 187 1.41 -17.92 -5.18
C SER A 187 0.71 -16.91 -4.25
N SER A 188 1.47 -16.20 -3.42
CA SER A 188 0.91 -15.14 -2.58
C SER A 188 0.37 -14.00 -3.41
N LEU A 189 0.92 -13.77 -4.61
CA LEU A 189 0.36 -12.82 -5.56
C LEU A 189 -1.04 -13.24 -5.99
N LYS A 190 -1.22 -14.47 -6.47
CA LYS A 190 -2.53 -15.02 -6.86
C LYS A 190 -3.54 -14.89 -5.72
N HIS A 191 -3.14 -15.32 -4.52
CA HIS A 191 -3.99 -15.20 -3.34
C HIS A 191 -4.36 -13.74 -3.03
N SER A 192 -3.41 -12.81 -3.17
CA SER A 192 -3.65 -11.39 -2.91
C SER A 192 -4.57 -10.76 -3.94
N ALA A 193 -4.42 -11.10 -5.22
CA ALA A 193 -5.32 -10.64 -6.27
C ALA A 193 -6.76 -11.12 -6.03
N GLU A 194 -6.97 -12.40 -5.69
CA GLU A 194 -8.32 -12.90 -5.38
C GLU A 194 -8.96 -12.20 -4.19
N VAL A 195 -8.19 -11.98 -3.12
CA VAL A 195 -8.69 -11.33 -1.90
C VAL A 195 -9.00 -9.85 -2.14
N PHE A 196 -8.07 -9.11 -2.75
CA PHE A 196 -8.23 -7.68 -2.97
C PHE A 196 -9.18 -7.36 -4.14
N GLY A 197 -9.31 -8.24 -5.12
CA GLY A 197 -10.30 -8.13 -6.19
C GLY A 197 -11.73 -8.15 -5.70
N ALA A 198 -12.00 -8.92 -4.63
CA ALA A 198 -13.29 -8.91 -3.95
C ALA A 198 -13.58 -7.58 -3.20
N ARG A 199 -12.68 -6.60 -3.27
CA ARG A 199 -12.83 -5.25 -2.71
C ARG A 199 -12.98 -4.16 -3.77
N GLY A 200 -12.83 -4.46 -5.05
CA GLY A 200 -13.01 -3.48 -6.13
C GLY A 200 -14.43 -3.47 -6.70
N GLY A 201 -14.66 -2.60 -7.69
CA GLY A 201 -15.86 -2.62 -8.52
C GLY A 201 -17.07 -1.87 -7.96
N ARG A 202 -16.87 -0.94 -7.02
CA ARG A 202 -17.93 -0.01 -6.62
C ARG A 202 -18.20 0.98 -7.75
N ASP A 203 -19.42 1.00 -8.27
CA ASP A 203 -19.84 1.92 -9.34
C ASP A 203 -20.84 2.98 -8.85
N THR A 204 -21.62 2.67 -7.82
CA THR A 204 -22.74 3.47 -7.34
C THR A 204 -22.88 3.42 -5.83
N THR A 205 -23.66 4.34 -5.26
CA THR A 205 -23.97 4.36 -3.83
C THR A 205 -24.74 3.14 -3.34
N LYS A 206 -25.35 2.38 -4.27
CA LYS A 206 -26.13 1.17 -3.98
C LYS A 206 -25.26 -0.06 -3.72
N ASN A 207 -24.03 -0.12 -4.25
CA ASN A 207 -23.14 -1.23 -3.88
C ASN A 207 -22.72 -1.12 -2.41
N SER A 208 -22.11 -2.17 -1.88
CA SER A 208 -21.59 -2.15 -0.51
C SER A 208 -20.62 -0.98 -0.30
N SER A 209 -20.82 -0.24 0.79
CA SER A 209 -19.89 0.80 1.27
C SER A 209 -18.48 0.26 1.55
N SER A 210 -18.32 -1.04 1.73
CA SER A 210 -17.04 -1.69 2.01
C SER A 210 -16.18 -1.97 0.77
N LEU A 211 -16.64 -1.55 -0.41
CA LEU A 211 -15.92 -1.70 -1.68
C LEU A 211 -15.24 -0.39 -2.06
N PHE A 212 -14.11 -0.50 -2.74
CA PHE A 212 -13.43 0.55 -3.48
C PHE A 212 -13.94 0.58 -4.91
N GLU A 213 -13.83 1.73 -5.53
CA GLU A 213 -13.97 1.89 -6.97
C GLU A 213 -12.87 1.13 -7.71
N LEU A 214 -11.61 1.34 -7.31
CA LEU A 214 -10.42 0.78 -7.97
C LEU A 214 -9.50 0.10 -6.96
N VAL A 215 -8.99 -1.08 -7.29
CA VAL A 215 -8.00 -1.79 -6.48
C VAL A 215 -6.89 -2.29 -7.38
N TYR A 216 -5.69 -1.75 -7.19
CA TYR A 216 -4.49 -2.12 -7.92
C TYR A 216 -3.52 -2.89 -7.03
N ILE A 217 -2.80 -3.83 -7.64
CA ILE A 217 -1.59 -4.40 -7.06
C ILE A 217 -0.40 -3.86 -7.85
N GLY A 218 0.62 -3.38 -7.13
CA GLY A 218 1.91 -3.01 -7.69
C GLY A 218 2.98 -4.02 -7.30
N LEU A 219 3.55 -4.73 -8.26
CA LEU A 219 4.67 -5.65 -8.05
C LEU A 219 5.99 -4.91 -8.18
N TYR A 220 6.73 -4.79 -7.08
CA TYR A 220 7.99 -4.06 -7.08
C TYR A 220 9.21 -4.99 -6.98
N ASP A 221 10.28 -4.61 -7.66
CA ASP A 221 11.62 -5.18 -7.45
C ASP A 221 12.50 -4.28 -6.56
N ASP A 222 13.72 -4.73 -6.24
CA ASP A 222 14.63 -3.96 -5.38
C ASP A 222 15.24 -2.73 -6.10
N GLN A 223 15.01 -2.59 -7.41
CA GLN A 223 15.51 -1.52 -8.27
C GLN A 223 14.52 -0.36 -8.41
N GLY A 224 13.25 -0.56 -8.02
CA GLY A 224 12.20 0.44 -8.12
C GLY A 224 11.38 0.37 -9.39
N ASN A 225 11.47 -0.73 -10.13
CA ASN A 225 10.48 -1.02 -11.17
C ASN A 225 9.20 -1.51 -10.48
N VAL A 226 8.05 -1.04 -10.94
CA VAL A 226 6.76 -1.45 -10.42
C VAL A 226 5.78 -1.70 -11.56
N ASP A 227 5.34 -2.95 -11.69
CA ASP A 227 4.30 -3.34 -12.62
C ASP A 227 2.95 -3.33 -11.89
N PHE A 228 2.01 -2.52 -12.37
CA PHE A 228 0.67 -2.46 -11.81
C PHE A 228 -0.29 -3.34 -12.59
N PHE A 229 -1.33 -3.82 -11.92
CA PHE A 229 -2.49 -4.42 -12.57
C PHE A 229 -3.70 -4.26 -11.65
N VAL A 230 -4.89 -4.30 -12.23
CA VAL A 230 -6.13 -4.37 -11.44
C VAL A 230 -6.12 -5.68 -10.69
N ALA A 231 -6.45 -5.68 -9.39
CA ALA A 231 -6.45 -6.87 -8.54
C ALA A 231 -7.58 -7.86 -8.92
N ASP A 232 -7.82 -8.11 -10.19
CA ASP A 232 -8.87 -9.00 -10.66
C ASP A 232 -8.47 -10.48 -10.55
N LYS A 233 -9.35 -11.35 -11.03
CA LYS A 233 -9.18 -12.80 -10.90
C LYS A 233 -8.22 -13.41 -11.94
N GLN A 234 -7.69 -12.62 -12.89
CA GLN A 234 -6.91 -13.13 -14.03
C GLN A 234 -5.40 -13.27 -13.77
N VAL A 235 -4.99 -13.27 -12.51
CA VAL A 235 -3.59 -13.59 -12.16
C VAL A 235 -3.36 -15.11 -12.30
N PRO A 236 -2.25 -15.56 -12.90
CA PRO A 236 -1.91 -16.98 -12.94
C PRO A 236 -1.59 -17.52 -11.53
N ASP A 237 -1.69 -18.83 -11.34
CA ASP A 237 -1.30 -19.44 -10.05
C ASP A 237 0.15 -19.14 -9.68
N ARG A 238 1.02 -18.95 -10.68
CA ARG A 238 2.43 -18.54 -10.53
C ARG A 238 2.85 -17.64 -11.67
N GLY A 239 3.79 -16.75 -11.38
CA GLY A 239 4.26 -15.74 -12.32
C GLY A 239 3.47 -14.45 -12.21
N VAL A 240 3.77 -13.53 -13.12
CA VAL A 240 3.16 -12.20 -13.19
C VAL A 240 2.01 -12.18 -14.20
N PRO A 241 1.02 -11.29 -14.05
CA PRO A 241 -0.01 -11.09 -15.06
C PRO A 241 0.57 -10.62 -16.40
N SER A 242 -0.09 -10.95 -17.50
CA SER A 242 0.28 -10.45 -18.83
C SER A 242 -0.19 -9.01 -19.07
N GLU A 243 -1.32 -8.64 -18.49
CA GLU A 243 -1.89 -7.30 -18.59
C GLU A 243 -1.34 -6.44 -17.44
N ILE A 244 -0.27 -5.73 -17.74
CA ILE A 244 0.36 -4.78 -16.81
C ILE A 244 0.08 -3.34 -17.22
N MET A 245 0.16 -2.46 -16.24
CA MET A 245 -0.04 -1.02 -16.34
C MET A 245 1.12 -0.30 -15.70
N THR A 246 1.42 0.87 -16.22
CA THR A 246 2.31 1.84 -15.59
C THR A 246 1.58 2.64 -14.51
N PHE A 247 2.33 3.22 -13.57
CA PHE A 247 1.74 4.08 -12.55
C PHE A 247 0.91 5.25 -13.13
N PRO A 248 1.39 6.00 -14.15
CA PRO A 248 0.58 7.05 -14.79
C PRO A 248 -0.77 6.57 -15.34
N GLU A 249 -0.82 5.39 -15.95
CA GLU A 249 -2.07 4.83 -16.49
C GLU A 249 -3.08 4.54 -15.38
N THR A 250 -2.63 3.99 -14.24
CA THR A 250 -3.51 3.79 -13.07
C THR A 250 -4.05 5.13 -12.55
N LEU A 251 -3.22 6.17 -12.50
CA LEU A 251 -3.64 7.49 -12.02
C LEU A 251 -4.60 8.19 -13.00
N GLU A 252 -4.48 7.93 -14.31
CA GLU A 252 -5.44 8.43 -15.28
C GLU A 252 -6.80 7.76 -15.11
N GLN A 253 -6.85 6.46 -14.80
CA GLN A 253 -8.13 5.80 -14.46
C GLN A 253 -8.77 6.38 -13.20
N VAL A 254 -7.98 6.67 -12.16
CA VAL A 254 -8.46 7.36 -10.95
C VAL A 254 -9.05 8.73 -11.29
N ARG A 255 -8.33 9.54 -12.09
CA ARG A 255 -8.79 10.85 -12.55
C ARG A 255 -10.09 10.77 -13.34
N ASN A 256 -10.15 9.89 -14.33
CA ASN A 256 -11.33 9.69 -15.17
C ASN A 256 -12.55 9.29 -14.34
N LEU A 257 -12.37 8.44 -13.33
CA LEU A 257 -13.47 8.03 -12.48
C LEU A 257 -13.94 9.15 -11.54
N HIS A 258 -13.01 9.93 -10.97
CA HIS A 258 -13.38 11.14 -10.20
C HIS A 258 -14.14 12.13 -11.08
N ARG A 259 -13.65 12.45 -12.28
CA ARG A 259 -14.34 13.33 -13.24
C ARG A 259 -15.74 12.82 -13.53
N ALA A 260 -15.89 11.54 -13.87
CA ALA A 260 -17.21 10.95 -14.18
C ALA A 260 -18.20 11.00 -13.01
N ARG A 261 -17.70 10.98 -11.77
CA ARG A 261 -18.53 11.05 -10.56
C ARG A 261 -18.90 12.49 -10.18
N ASN A 262 -18.01 13.45 -10.42
CA ASN A 262 -18.11 14.84 -9.95
C ASN A 262 -18.37 15.88 -11.05
N SER A 263 -18.55 15.48 -12.32
CA SER A 263 -18.93 16.36 -13.44
C SER A 263 -20.42 16.77 -13.43
N ARG A 264 -21.05 16.81 -12.25
CA ARG A 264 -22.46 17.17 -12.05
C ARG A 264 -22.62 18.57 -11.49
#